data_AF-A0A7S2K5X8-F1
#
_entry.id   AF-A0A7S2K5X8-F1
#
_cell.length_a   1.000
_cell.length_b   1.000
_cell.length_c   1.000
_cell.angle_alpha   90.00
_cell.angle_beta   90.00
_cell.angle_gamma   90.00
#
_symmetry.space_group_name_H-M   'P 1'
#
loop_
_entity.id
_entity.type
_entity.pdbx_description
1 polymer ?
#
loop_
_entity_poly.entity_id
_entity_poly.type
_entity_poly.pdbx_seq_one_letter_code
_entity_poly.pdbx_strand_id
1 'polypeptide(L)'
;RQSKLANVMFALSLAPKLQGKHILVNAHAPGAVRTNLLRHVIGEIGRDGPVWGPSGAGGKLEAAIGAWGRHVLLKYVLPLHRIVWDPEDACLTQVFTAVGTSLVQESITGGYFQSVARRVEPDPYCQNDTLRQWLWRRSEEAVGERFS
;
A
#
# COMPACT_ATOMS: atom_id res chain seq x y z
N ARG A 1 -7.21 10.56 0.50
CA ARG A 1 -6.43 10.09 1.68
C ARG A 1 -7.30 9.40 2.72
N GLN A 2 -8.44 9.97 3.12
CA GLN A 2 -9.32 9.39 4.16
C GLN A 2 -9.84 7.98 3.84
N SER A 3 -10.21 7.68 2.59
CA SER A 3 -10.73 6.35 2.22
C SER A 3 -9.73 5.22 2.44
N LYS A 4 -8.42 5.46 2.30
CA LYS A 4 -7.39 4.43 2.53
C LYS A 4 -7.19 4.17 4.03
N LEU A 5 -7.30 5.21 4.86
CA LEU A 5 -7.31 5.09 6.31
C LEU A 5 -8.54 4.29 6.79
N ALA A 6 -9.71 4.57 6.20
CA ALA A 6 -10.94 3.87 6.51
C ALA A 6 -10.86 2.35 6.24
N ASN A 7 -10.22 1.93 5.13
CA ASN A 7 -10.02 0.51 4.84
C ASN A 7 -9.17 -0.20 5.91
N VAL A 8 -8.11 0.45 6.39
CA VAL A 8 -7.25 -0.11 7.44
C VAL A 8 -8.01 -0.17 8.77
N MET A 9 -8.70 0.91 9.15
CA MET A 9 -9.55 0.93 10.34
C MET A 9 -10.64 -0.15 10.30
N PHE A 10 -11.24 -0.40 9.14
CA PHE A 10 -12.24 -1.45 8.95
C PHE A 10 -11.65 -2.83 9.22
N ALA A 11 -10.51 -3.16 8.61
CA ALA A 11 -9.82 -4.43 8.83
C ALA A 11 -9.43 -4.62 10.32
N LEU A 12 -8.91 -3.57 10.96
CA LEU A 12 -8.55 -3.58 12.38
C LEU A 12 -9.77 -3.74 13.31
N SER A 13 -10.93 -3.22 12.93
CA SER A 13 -12.19 -3.40 13.67
C SER A 13 -12.81 -4.78 13.45
N LEU A 14 -12.62 -5.37 12.27
CA LEU A 14 -13.15 -6.68 11.91
C LEU A 14 -12.33 -7.83 12.51
N ALA A 15 -11.00 -7.67 12.62
CA ALA A 15 -10.10 -8.67 13.19
C ALA A 15 -10.55 -9.23 14.57
N PRO A 16 -10.84 -8.40 15.60
CA PRO A 16 -11.31 -8.92 16.89
C PRO A 16 -12.71 -9.53 16.81
N LYS A 17 -13.56 -9.09 15.87
CA LYS A 17 -14.93 -9.60 15.70
C LYS A 17 -14.98 -11.00 15.08
N LEU A 18 -13.96 -11.38 14.32
CA LEU A 18 -13.81 -12.70 13.71
C LEU A 18 -12.84 -13.60 14.49
N GLN A 19 -12.33 -13.14 15.64
CA GLN A 19 -11.48 -13.94 16.51
C GLN A 19 -12.25 -15.20 16.96
N GLY A 20 -11.62 -16.36 16.82
CA GLY A 20 -12.24 -17.66 17.12
C GLY A 20 -13.04 -18.28 15.97
N LYS A 21 -13.33 -17.55 14.87
CA LYS A 21 -13.99 -18.12 13.67
C LYS A 21 -13.00 -18.75 12.67
N HIS A 22 -11.74 -18.97 13.07
CA HIS A 22 -10.63 -19.41 12.19
C HIS A 22 -10.43 -18.54 10.94
N ILE A 23 -10.85 -17.26 11.00
CA ILE A 23 -10.67 -16.30 9.92
C ILE A 23 -9.65 -15.25 10.35
N LEU A 24 -8.64 -15.03 9.52
CA LEU A 24 -7.62 -13.99 9.72
C LEU A 24 -7.98 -12.76 8.90
N VAL A 25 -7.84 -11.58 9.51
CA VAL A 25 -8.12 -10.31 8.84
C VAL A 25 -6.91 -9.43 8.98
N ASN A 26 -6.28 -9.11 7.85
CA ASN A 26 -5.10 -8.26 7.78
C ASN A 26 -5.31 -7.18 6.73
N ALA A 27 -4.74 -6.00 6.97
CA ALA A 27 -4.69 -4.93 5.99
C ALA A 27 -3.34 -4.93 5.28
N HIS A 28 -3.33 -4.58 3.99
CA HIS A 28 -2.09 -4.40 3.26
C HIS A 28 -2.11 -3.15 2.39
N ALA A 29 -0.94 -2.62 2.13
CA ALA A 29 -0.72 -1.56 1.16
C ALA A 29 0.47 -1.90 0.25
N PRO A 30 0.31 -1.80 -1.07
CA PRO A 30 1.35 -2.17 -2.02
C PRO A 30 2.49 -1.13 -2.13
N GLY A 31 2.49 -0.07 -1.31
CA GLY A 31 3.42 1.07 -1.46
C GLY A 31 3.05 1.96 -2.65
N ALA A 32 3.95 2.85 -3.08
CA ALA A 32 3.77 3.55 -4.35
C ALA A 32 4.22 2.62 -5.48
N VAL A 33 3.31 2.34 -6.41
CA VAL A 33 3.53 1.36 -7.50
C VAL A 33 3.50 2.07 -8.84
N ARG A 34 4.37 1.66 -9.78
CA ARG A 34 4.36 2.10 -11.19
C ARG A 34 3.12 1.60 -11.93
N THR A 35 1.96 2.16 -11.61
CA THR A 35 0.68 1.87 -12.26
C THR A 35 0.01 3.15 -12.73
N ASN A 36 -0.94 3.02 -13.65
CA ASN A 36 -1.72 4.14 -14.20
C ASN A 36 -2.72 4.77 -13.20
N LEU A 37 -2.65 4.40 -11.91
CA LEU A 37 -3.51 4.92 -10.84
C LEU A 37 -3.26 6.41 -10.55
N LEU A 38 -2.05 6.91 -10.82
CA LEU A 38 -1.67 8.31 -10.57
C LEU A 38 -1.73 9.21 -11.82
N ARG A 39 -2.25 8.69 -12.95
CA ARG A 39 -2.30 9.41 -14.24
C ARG A 39 -2.96 10.80 -14.18
N HIS A 40 -3.95 10.95 -13.29
CA HIS A 40 -4.73 12.19 -13.13
C HIS A 40 -4.18 13.13 -12.06
N VAL A 41 -3.17 12.71 -11.28
CA VAL A 41 -2.63 13.48 -10.15
C VAL A 41 -1.17 13.86 -10.36
N ILE A 42 -0.35 12.99 -10.97
CA ILE A 42 1.10 13.17 -11.11
C ILE A 42 1.55 12.87 -12.57
N GLY A 43 0.60 12.61 -13.48
CA GLY A 43 0.88 11.99 -14.78
C GLY A 43 1.19 10.50 -14.63
N GLU A 44 1.49 9.81 -15.73
CA GLU A 44 1.99 8.44 -15.64
C GLU A 44 3.27 8.42 -14.79
N ILE A 45 3.29 7.70 -13.66
CA ILE A 45 4.53 7.27 -13.02
C ILE A 45 5.01 6.01 -13.77
N GLY A 46 5.10 6.15 -15.08
CA GLY A 46 5.33 5.10 -16.06
C GLY A 46 6.44 5.50 -17.02
N ARG A 47 6.60 4.71 -18.07
CA ARG A 47 7.66 4.84 -19.07
C ARG A 47 7.68 6.20 -19.78
N ASP A 48 6.57 6.96 -19.74
CA ASP A 48 6.44 8.29 -20.33
C ASP A 48 6.25 9.42 -19.29
N GLY A 49 6.55 9.14 -18.01
CA GLY A 49 6.36 10.07 -16.90
C GLY A 49 7.38 11.22 -16.82
N PRO A 50 7.07 12.29 -16.06
CA PRO A 50 7.97 13.45 -15.90
C PRO A 50 9.32 13.12 -15.26
N VAL A 51 9.44 11.99 -14.56
CA VAL A 51 10.69 11.54 -13.91
C VAL A 51 11.42 10.47 -14.72
N TRP A 52 10.73 9.65 -15.51
CA TRP A 52 11.30 8.44 -16.14
C TRP A 52 11.16 8.38 -17.66
N GLY A 53 10.36 9.26 -18.26
CA GLY A 53 10.08 9.27 -19.68
C GLY A 53 11.06 10.08 -20.52
N PRO A 54 11.10 9.80 -21.85
CA PRO A 54 12.06 10.41 -22.77
C PRO A 54 11.90 11.94 -22.84
N SER A 55 10.69 12.45 -22.68
CA SER A 55 10.35 13.88 -22.69
C SER A 55 10.38 14.53 -21.28
N GLY A 56 10.56 13.73 -20.23
CA GLY A 56 10.58 14.17 -18.83
C GLY A 56 11.95 14.67 -18.36
N ALA A 57 12.03 15.13 -17.10
CA ALA A 57 13.27 15.53 -16.44
C ALA A 57 14.32 14.40 -16.45
N GLY A 58 13.89 13.13 -16.34
CA GLY A 58 14.78 11.97 -16.45
C GLY A 58 15.33 11.72 -17.86
N GLY A 59 14.56 11.99 -18.93
CA GLY A 59 15.03 11.88 -20.31
C GLY A 59 16.00 12.99 -20.70
N LYS A 60 15.73 14.23 -20.26
CA LYS A 60 16.66 15.37 -20.42
C LYS A 60 17.96 15.16 -19.64
N LEU A 61 17.87 14.60 -18.44
CA LEU A 61 19.05 14.23 -17.65
C LEU A 61 19.83 13.11 -18.34
N GLU A 62 19.16 12.07 -18.86
CA GLU A 62 19.80 10.98 -19.60
C GLU A 62 20.56 11.47 -20.84
N ALA A 63 20.01 12.44 -21.58
CA ALA A 63 20.72 13.07 -22.70
C ALA A 63 21.99 13.84 -22.26
N ALA A 64 22.03 14.34 -21.03
CA ALA A 64 23.14 15.13 -20.49
C ALA A 64 24.25 14.28 -19.85
N ILE A 65 23.91 13.19 -19.16
CA ILE A 65 24.87 12.35 -18.40
C ILE A 65 24.94 10.89 -18.88
N GLY A 66 24.20 10.54 -19.94
CA GLY A 66 24.07 9.18 -20.45
C GLY A 66 23.21 8.28 -19.55
N ALA A 67 22.75 7.15 -20.12
CA ALA A 67 21.95 6.14 -19.42
C ALA A 67 22.62 5.63 -18.14
N TRP A 68 23.94 5.43 -18.18
CA TRP A 68 24.73 5.00 -17.03
C TRP A 68 24.83 6.07 -15.94
N GLY A 69 25.08 7.35 -16.30
CA GLY A 69 25.14 8.44 -15.34
C GLY A 69 23.79 8.67 -14.64
N ARG A 70 22.68 8.55 -15.39
CA ARG A 70 21.33 8.58 -14.81
C ARG A 70 21.09 7.41 -13.85
N HIS A 71 21.53 6.21 -14.20
CA HIS A 71 21.42 5.03 -13.33
C HIS A 71 22.16 5.27 -12.00
N VAL A 72 23.38 5.80 -12.05
CA VAL A 72 24.15 6.14 -10.85
C VAL A 72 23.44 7.22 -10.02
N LEU A 73 22.95 8.31 -10.64
CA LEU A 73 22.26 9.36 -9.91
C LEU A 73 20.99 8.87 -9.20
N LEU A 74 20.14 8.10 -9.90
CA LEU A 74 18.87 7.59 -9.35
C LEU A 74 19.08 6.43 -8.35
N LYS A 75 20.21 5.75 -8.40
CA LYS A 75 20.56 4.71 -7.44
C LYS A 75 21.20 5.28 -6.17
N TYR A 76 22.08 6.29 -6.30
CA TYR A 76 22.93 6.74 -5.20
C TYR A 76 22.60 8.15 -4.68
N VAL A 77 22.04 9.04 -5.50
CA VAL A 77 21.82 10.46 -5.15
C VAL A 77 20.35 10.76 -4.86
N LEU A 78 19.43 10.19 -5.64
CA LEU A 78 17.98 10.36 -5.48
C LEU A 78 17.33 8.97 -5.34
N PRO A 79 17.09 8.46 -4.11
CA PRO A 79 16.63 7.10 -3.88
C PRO A 79 15.12 6.93 -4.18
N LEU A 80 14.64 7.48 -5.30
CA LEU A 80 13.28 7.29 -5.82
C LEU A 80 12.95 5.81 -6.06
N HIS A 81 13.96 4.99 -6.38
CA HIS A 81 13.83 3.53 -6.49
C HIS A 81 13.40 2.84 -5.18
N ARG A 82 13.53 3.50 -4.02
CA ARG A 82 13.03 2.99 -2.73
C ARG A 82 11.60 3.44 -2.42
N ILE A 83 11.07 4.37 -3.22
CA ILE A 83 9.75 4.99 -3.02
C ILE A 83 8.74 4.37 -3.98
N VAL A 84 9.16 4.05 -5.21
CA VAL A 84 8.28 3.54 -6.27
C VAL A 84 8.69 2.10 -6.63
N TRP A 85 7.81 1.15 -6.36
CA TRP A 85 7.98 -0.27 -6.63
C TRP A 85 7.43 -0.66 -8.01
N ASP A 86 8.02 -1.68 -8.63
CA ASP A 86 7.43 -2.31 -9.82
C ASP A 86 6.15 -3.08 -9.43
N PRO A 87 5.16 -3.21 -10.34
CA PRO A 87 3.90 -3.90 -10.04
C PRO A 87 4.06 -5.34 -9.56
N GLU A 88 5.07 -6.04 -10.06
CA GLU A 88 5.39 -7.42 -9.68
C GLU A 88 5.84 -7.51 -8.22
N ASP A 89 6.75 -6.63 -7.78
CA ASP A 89 7.19 -6.58 -6.38
C ASP A 89 6.06 -6.13 -5.44
N ALA A 90 5.26 -5.17 -5.90
CA ALA A 90 4.15 -4.64 -5.12
C ALA A 90 3.05 -5.68 -4.86
N CYS A 91 2.80 -6.60 -5.81
CA CYS A 91 1.78 -7.64 -5.67
C CYS A 91 2.19 -8.72 -4.66
N LEU A 92 3.49 -8.91 -4.39
CA LEU A 92 3.99 -9.91 -3.44
C LEU A 92 3.38 -9.73 -2.05
N THR A 93 3.12 -8.50 -1.64
CA THR A 93 2.47 -8.23 -0.35
C THR A 93 1.04 -8.77 -0.34
N GLN A 94 0.29 -8.56 -1.42
CA GLN A 94 -1.07 -9.07 -1.55
C GLN A 94 -1.09 -10.60 -1.57
N VAL A 95 -0.23 -11.22 -2.38
CA VAL A 95 -0.09 -12.69 -2.45
C VAL A 95 0.27 -13.26 -1.09
N PHE A 96 1.28 -12.70 -0.42
CA PHE A 96 1.68 -13.12 0.92
C PHE A 96 0.54 -13.03 1.92
N THR A 97 -0.24 -11.94 1.93
CA THR A 97 -1.37 -11.81 2.86
C THR A 97 -2.54 -12.74 2.56
N ALA A 98 -2.68 -13.21 1.32
CA ALA A 98 -3.76 -14.08 0.91
C ALA A 98 -3.45 -15.57 1.11
N VAL A 99 -2.20 -15.99 0.87
CA VAL A 99 -1.82 -17.42 0.88
C VAL A 99 -0.68 -17.76 1.84
N GLY A 100 -0.10 -16.77 2.54
CA GLY A 100 1.03 -16.97 3.44
C GLY A 100 0.68 -17.91 4.59
N THR A 101 1.23 -19.13 4.57
CA THR A 101 1.01 -20.13 5.62
C THR A 101 1.56 -19.68 6.97
N SER A 102 2.60 -18.85 6.99
CA SER A 102 3.15 -18.27 8.22
C SER A 102 2.12 -17.46 8.99
N LEU A 103 1.25 -16.72 8.31
CA LEU A 103 0.16 -15.96 8.96
C LEU A 103 -0.85 -16.88 9.64
N VAL A 104 -1.14 -18.03 9.02
CA VAL A 104 -2.04 -19.05 9.56
C VAL A 104 -1.41 -19.79 10.73
N GLN A 105 -0.16 -20.22 10.58
CA GLN A 105 0.59 -20.93 11.63
C GLN A 105 0.74 -20.09 12.89
N GLU A 106 1.05 -18.80 12.73
CA GLU A 106 1.23 -17.87 13.85
C GLU A 106 -0.08 -17.19 14.29
N SER A 107 -1.21 -17.51 13.64
CA SER A 107 -2.52 -16.89 13.88
C SER A 107 -2.49 -15.35 13.87
N ILE A 108 -1.72 -14.77 12.95
CA ILE A 108 -1.54 -13.32 12.84
C ILE A 108 -2.80 -12.69 12.23
N THR A 109 -3.51 -11.92 13.05
CA THR A 109 -4.68 -11.14 12.65
C THR A 109 -4.54 -9.70 13.15
N GLY A 110 -5.19 -8.75 12.48
CA GLY A 110 -5.09 -7.32 12.80
C GLY A 110 -3.75 -6.67 12.41
N GLY A 111 -2.96 -7.32 11.56
CA GLY A 111 -1.70 -6.77 11.06
C GLY A 111 -1.89 -5.77 9.91
N TYR A 112 -0.94 -4.85 9.79
CA TYR A 112 -0.79 -3.99 8.61
C TYR A 112 0.54 -4.30 7.91
N PHE A 113 0.48 -4.63 6.63
CA PHE A 113 1.63 -5.05 5.82
C PHE A 113 1.90 -4.06 4.69
N GLN A 114 3.16 -3.65 4.52
CA GLN A 114 3.58 -2.69 3.50
C GLN A 114 4.95 -3.04 2.93
N SER A 115 5.14 -2.85 1.62
CA SER A 115 6.44 -3.01 0.93
C SER A 115 7.09 -4.39 1.16
N VAL A 116 6.68 -5.37 0.34
CA VAL A 116 7.22 -6.74 0.35
C VAL A 116 6.96 -7.44 1.69
N ALA A 117 5.69 -7.57 2.05
CA ALA A 117 5.25 -8.33 3.23
C ALA A 117 5.82 -7.87 4.59
N ARG A 118 6.40 -6.67 4.67
CA ARG A 118 6.89 -6.14 5.95
C ARG A 118 5.72 -5.70 6.81
N ARG A 119 5.67 -6.19 8.05
CA ARG A 119 4.73 -5.70 9.06
C ARG A 119 5.16 -4.31 9.52
N VAL A 120 4.23 -3.37 9.50
CA VAL A 120 4.45 -1.98 9.91
C VAL A 120 3.28 -1.55 10.78
N GLU A 121 3.56 -0.73 11.80
CA GLU A 121 2.48 -0.11 12.56
C GLU A 121 1.70 0.87 11.67
N PRO A 122 0.36 0.75 11.59
CA PRO A 122 -0.44 1.67 10.82
C PRO A 122 -0.38 3.07 11.44
N ASP A 123 -0.88 4.05 10.68
CA ASP A 123 -0.99 5.44 11.14
C ASP A 123 -1.65 5.52 12.54
N PRO A 124 -1.16 6.36 13.47
CA PRO A 124 -1.71 6.46 14.82
C PRO A 124 -3.22 6.72 14.87
N TYR A 125 -3.78 7.41 13.88
CA TYR A 125 -5.22 7.63 13.79
C TYR A 125 -5.99 6.30 13.66
N CYS A 126 -5.42 5.29 13.00
CA CYS A 126 -6.02 3.95 12.87
C CYS A 126 -6.18 3.22 14.21
N GLN A 127 -5.34 3.53 15.20
CA GLN A 127 -5.34 2.85 16.49
C GLN A 127 -6.45 3.38 17.41
N ASN A 128 -7.02 4.56 17.12
CA ASN A 128 -8.08 5.17 17.91
C ASN A 128 -9.38 4.34 17.89
N ASP A 129 -9.72 3.71 19.01
CA ASP A 129 -10.92 2.87 19.15
C ASP A 129 -12.22 3.62 18.91
N THR A 130 -12.33 4.86 19.42
CA THR A 130 -13.53 5.68 19.26
C THR A 130 -13.82 5.94 17.78
N LEU A 131 -12.79 6.30 17.02
CA LEU A 131 -12.90 6.55 15.60
C LEU A 131 -13.22 5.27 14.82
N ARG A 132 -12.61 4.15 15.19
CA ARG A 132 -12.88 2.83 14.61
C ARG A 132 -14.33 2.38 14.82
N GLN A 133 -14.86 2.54 16.03
CA GLN A 133 -16.25 2.22 16.35
C GLN A 133 -17.25 3.15 15.66
N TRP A 134 -16.90 4.43 15.54
CA TRP A 134 -17.71 5.40 14.78
C TRP A 134 -17.77 5.03 13.30
N LEU A 135 -16.62 4.71 12.70
CA LEU A 135 -16.54 4.30 11.30
C LEU A 135 -17.33 3.01 11.08
N TRP A 136 -17.24 2.04 11.98
CA TRP A 136 -17.98 0.78 11.90
C TRP A 136 -19.49 1.03 11.87
N ARG A 137 -20.01 1.75 12.88
CA ARG A 137 -21.43 2.10 12.95
C ARG A 137 -21.90 2.84 11.70
N ARG A 138 -21.11 3.81 11.23
CA ARG A 138 -21.43 4.54 10.01
C ARG A 138 -21.45 3.65 8.78
N SER A 139 -20.59 2.63 8.74
CA SER A 139 -20.53 1.66 7.63
C SER A 139 -21.76 0.74 7.65
N GLU A 140 -22.18 0.26 8.83
CA GLU A 140 -23.41 -0.52 9.00
C GLU A 140 -24.66 0.26 8.58
N GLU A 141 -24.74 1.54 8.99
CA GLU A 141 -25.82 2.45 8.57
C GLU A 141 -25.85 2.67 7.05
N ALA A 142 -24.68 2.82 6.42
CA ALA A 142 -24.57 3.09 4.99
C ALA A 142 -24.88 1.86 4.12
N VAL A 143 -24.49 0.66 4.57
CA VAL A 143 -24.72 -0.61 3.85
C VAL A 143 -26.11 -1.18 4.15
N GLY A 144 -26.73 -0.81 5.28
CA GLY A 144 -28.01 -1.34 5.71
C GLY A 144 -27.91 -2.74 6.35
N GLU A 145 -26.70 -3.19 6.67
CA GLU A 145 -26.42 -4.49 7.28
C GLU A 145 -25.68 -4.33 8.60
N ARG A 146 -25.89 -5.27 9.54
CA ARG A 146 -25.20 -5.31 10.81
C ARG A 146 -24.38 -6.58 10.92
N PHE A 147 -23.22 -6.46 11.55
CA PHE A 147 -22.36 -7.61 11.79
C PHE A 147 -22.92 -8.49 12.92
N SER A 148 -23.14 -9.78 12.63
CA SER A 148 -23.72 -10.79 13.52
C SER A 148 -22.73 -11.84 14.04
#